data_AF-A0A9P6SIE6-F1
#
_entry.id   AF-A0A9P6SIE6-F1
#
_cell.length_a   1.000
_cell.length_b   1.000
_cell.length_c   1.000
_cell.angle_alpha   90.00
_cell.angle_beta   90.00
_cell.angle_gamma   90.00
#
_symmetry.space_group_name_H-M   'P 1'
#
loop_
_entity.id
_entity.type
_entity.pdbx_description
1 polymer ?
#
loop_
_entity_poly.entity_id
_entity_poly.type
_entity_poly.pdbx_seq_one_letter_code
_entity_poly.pdbx_strand_id
1 'polypeptide(L)'
;MTTAQDLFAQGSHAFTEEDYEEALSFYSQAIEVNGTHAEVFLKRSATYQKLGKDKEAYEDAVFALGLIKEKPSSDVTVEAKAQLRKGVAAYHLQDYQTAKVALEACKTLSPEQRTLASWIRKNEQELAKLPKAAVTATPATVAAAAPAADVTPVVSAVASPTSTPAPAPLTPAAHRVLSTKIEIQLKKEVFAIKWGALEGDDVNAGSMAAVSASATSAYPTSSKKAKNWDALAKEAANEEDKADGDKALNQLFSQIYKDADDDTRRAMMKSFTESNGTCLSTNWDEVGKGTVETRPPEGMIAKKYSA
;
A
#
# COMPACT_ATOMS: atom_id res chain seq x y z
N MET A 1 -15.95 3.97 -26.83
CA MET A 1 -15.50 5.09 -25.98
C MET A 1 -14.68 4.46 -24.87
N THR A 2 -13.41 4.80 -24.75
CA THR A 2 -12.55 4.26 -23.68
C THR A 2 -13.10 4.74 -22.34
N THR A 3 -13.40 3.82 -21.43
CA THR A 3 -13.94 4.16 -20.11
C THR A 3 -12.81 4.47 -19.13
N ALA A 4 -13.10 5.19 -18.04
CA ALA A 4 -12.11 5.44 -16.99
C ALA A 4 -11.61 4.13 -16.34
N GLN A 5 -12.42 3.07 -16.34
CA GLN A 5 -12.03 1.74 -15.86
C GLN A 5 -11.04 1.06 -16.82
N ASP A 6 -11.24 1.19 -18.14
CA ASP A 6 -10.32 0.65 -19.14
C ASP A 6 -8.95 1.33 -19.02
N LEU A 7 -8.92 2.66 -18.88
CA LEU A 7 -7.69 3.42 -18.68
C LEU A 7 -6.99 3.06 -17.37
N PHE A 8 -7.75 2.82 -16.30
CA PHE A 8 -7.20 2.34 -15.04
C PHE A 8 -6.57 0.94 -15.17
N ALA A 9 -7.21 0.04 -15.91
CA ALA A 9 -6.68 -1.29 -16.19
C ALA A 9 -5.41 -1.22 -17.03
N GLN A 10 -5.38 -0.37 -18.07
CA GLN A 10 -4.18 -0.10 -18.88
C GLN A 10 -3.04 0.46 -18.05
N GLY A 11 -3.31 1.44 -17.17
CA GLY A 11 -2.30 1.97 -16.25
C GLY A 11 -1.79 0.93 -15.25
N SER A 12 -2.64 -0.01 -14.83
CA SER A 12 -2.23 -1.11 -13.95
C SER A 12 -1.36 -2.15 -14.68
N HIS A 13 -1.64 -2.39 -15.96
CA HIS A 13 -0.82 -3.23 -16.82
C HIS A 13 0.57 -2.61 -17.02
N ALA A 14 0.62 -1.35 -17.49
CA ALA A 14 1.87 -0.61 -17.67
C ALA A 14 2.70 -0.52 -16.37
N PHE A 15 2.05 -0.34 -15.21
CA PHE A 15 2.74 -0.36 -13.92
C PHE A 15 3.40 -1.72 -13.62
N THR A 16 2.77 -2.81 -14.03
CA THR A 16 3.29 -4.17 -13.84
C THR A 16 4.44 -4.46 -14.81
N GLU A 17 4.40 -3.87 -16.00
CA GLU A 17 5.49 -3.90 -17.00
C GLU A 17 6.67 -2.99 -16.61
N GLU A 18 6.60 -2.32 -15.46
CA GLU A 18 7.59 -1.35 -14.97
C GLU A 18 7.68 -0.06 -15.81
N ASP A 19 6.75 0.14 -16.76
CA ASP A 19 6.60 1.34 -17.59
C ASP A 19 5.82 2.43 -16.82
N TYR A 20 6.49 3.03 -15.83
CA TYR A 20 5.88 3.98 -14.91
C TYR A 20 5.43 5.30 -15.57
N GLU A 21 6.11 5.73 -16.64
CA GLU A 21 5.74 6.96 -17.35
C GLU A 21 4.42 6.81 -18.11
N GLU A 22 4.24 5.69 -18.81
CA GLU A 22 2.98 5.36 -19.47
C GLU A 22 1.86 5.11 -18.46
N ALA A 23 2.15 4.42 -17.36
CA ALA A 23 1.20 4.23 -16.28
C ALA A 23 0.67 5.57 -15.73
N LEU A 24 1.53 6.57 -15.53
CA LEU A 24 1.11 7.92 -15.13
C LEU A 24 0.19 8.58 -16.16
N SER A 25 0.50 8.43 -17.45
CA SER A 25 -0.33 8.97 -18.54
C SER A 25 -1.72 8.36 -18.48
N PHE A 26 -1.83 7.04 -18.40
CA PHE A 26 -3.12 6.35 -18.32
C PHE A 26 -3.91 6.70 -17.06
N TYR A 27 -3.26 6.77 -15.89
CA TYR A 27 -3.95 7.20 -14.66
C TYR A 27 -4.42 8.65 -14.73
N SER A 28 -3.67 9.54 -15.38
CA SER A 28 -4.07 10.94 -15.54
C SER A 28 -5.25 11.07 -16.50
N GLN A 29 -5.23 10.36 -17.62
CA GLN A 29 -6.37 10.27 -18.54
C GLN A 29 -7.62 9.67 -17.85
N ALA A 30 -7.43 8.66 -17.00
CA ALA A 30 -8.54 8.07 -16.25
C ALA A 30 -9.23 9.11 -15.33
N ILE A 31 -8.46 10.03 -14.75
CA ILE A 31 -8.99 11.12 -13.92
C ILE A 31 -9.79 12.11 -14.76
N GLU A 32 -9.28 12.49 -15.94
CA GLU A 32 -9.96 13.43 -16.86
C GLU A 32 -11.32 12.90 -17.35
N VAL A 33 -11.43 11.59 -17.60
CA VAL A 33 -12.65 10.96 -18.14
C VAL A 33 -13.77 10.78 -17.09
N ASN A 34 -13.59 11.24 -15.84
CA ASN A 34 -14.46 11.13 -14.65
C ASN A 34 -13.98 10.15 -13.55
N GLY A 35 -12.68 9.89 -13.47
CA GLY A 35 -12.07 9.07 -12.42
C GLY A 35 -12.06 9.76 -11.05
N THR A 36 -13.22 10.01 -10.44
CA THR A 36 -13.33 10.52 -9.05
C THR A 36 -13.12 9.43 -7.99
N HIS A 37 -12.52 8.30 -8.37
CA HIS A 37 -12.26 7.18 -7.49
C HIS A 37 -10.93 7.41 -6.78
N ALA A 38 -10.94 7.37 -5.44
CA ALA A 38 -9.73 7.51 -4.62
C ALA A 38 -8.63 6.52 -5.04
N GLU A 39 -9.00 5.32 -5.51
CA GLU A 39 -8.06 4.30 -5.94
C GLU A 39 -7.18 4.73 -7.12
N VAL A 40 -7.69 5.53 -8.07
CA VAL A 40 -6.89 6.01 -9.21
C VAL A 40 -5.77 6.92 -8.72
N PHE A 41 -6.08 7.83 -7.78
CA PHE A 41 -5.09 8.69 -7.13
C PHE A 41 -4.07 7.88 -6.32
N LEU A 42 -4.49 6.81 -5.65
CA LEU A 42 -3.57 5.93 -4.92
C LEU A 42 -2.61 5.19 -5.84
N LYS A 43 -3.09 4.70 -6.99
CA LYS A 43 -2.22 4.07 -7.99
C LYS A 43 -1.27 5.08 -8.61
N ARG A 44 -1.75 6.28 -8.95
CA ARG A 44 -0.92 7.37 -9.46
C ARG A 44 0.15 7.80 -8.47
N SER A 45 -0.21 7.95 -7.19
CA SER A 45 0.73 8.20 -6.07
C SER A 45 1.82 7.12 -5.98
N ALA A 46 1.45 5.84 -6.11
CA ALA A 46 2.43 4.75 -6.11
C ALA A 46 3.38 4.81 -7.31
N THR A 47 2.87 5.18 -8.50
CA THR A 47 3.70 5.39 -9.70
C THR A 47 4.64 6.58 -9.54
N TYR A 48 4.18 7.69 -8.96
CA TYR A 48 5.04 8.84 -8.65
C TYR A 48 6.17 8.48 -7.68
N GLN A 49 5.91 7.65 -6.66
CA GLN A 49 6.96 7.14 -5.77
C GLN A 49 8.02 6.33 -6.53
N LYS A 50 7.61 5.52 -7.51
CA LYS A 50 8.55 4.74 -8.34
C LYS A 50 9.42 5.63 -9.23
N LEU A 51 8.90 6.78 -9.63
CA LEU A 51 9.62 7.79 -10.43
C LEU A 51 10.42 8.79 -9.58
N GLY A 52 10.42 8.66 -8.24
CA GLY A 52 11.09 9.60 -7.33
C GLY A 52 10.43 10.98 -7.22
N LYS A 53 9.17 11.10 -7.66
CA LYS A 53 8.35 12.32 -7.58
C LYS A 53 7.54 12.32 -6.28
N ASP A 54 8.24 12.39 -5.16
CA ASP A 54 7.62 12.18 -3.83
C ASP A 54 6.66 13.30 -3.41
N LYS A 55 6.82 14.52 -3.93
CA LYS A 55 5.93 15.66 -3.64
C LYS A 55 4.55 15.42 -4.24
N GLU A 56 4.51 15.11 -5.53
CA GLU A 56 3.31 14.79 -6.28
C GLU A 56 2.64 13.52 -5.72
N ALA A 57 3.44 12.53 -5.32
CA ALA A 57 2.93 11.34 -4.65
C ALA A 57 2.22 11.65 -3.32
N TYR A 58 2.77 12.59 -2.53
CA TYR A 58 2.18 13.02 -1.27
C TYR A 58 0.85 13.77 -1.50
N GLU A 59 0.82 14.69 -2.47
CA GLU A 59 -0.37 15.44 -2.85
C GLU A 59 -1.51 14.51 -3.29
N ASP A 60 -1.23 13.53 -4.15
CA ASP A 60 -2.21 12.53 -4.58
C ASP A 60 -2.75 11.67 -3.42
N ALA A 61 -1.88 11.28 -2.48
CA ALA A 61 -2.30 10.50 -1.32
C ALA A 61 -3.20 11.33 -0.38
N VAL A 62 -2.91 12.62 -0.19
CA VAL A 62 -3.75 13.54 0.57
C VAL A 62 -5.07 13.80 -0.14
N PHE A 63 -5.06 13.98 -1.46
CA PHE A 63 -6.27 14.16 -2.26
C PHE A 63 -7.18 12.93 -2.18
N ALA A 64 -6.61 11.72 -2.29
CA ALA A 64 -7.35 10.48 -2.12
C ALA A 64 -8.04 10.39 -0.75
N LEU A 65 -7.36 10.78 0.33
CA LEU A 65 -7.97 10.85 1.68
C LEU A 65 -9.10 11.88 1.75
N GLY A 66 -8.94 13.02 1.08
CA GLY A 66 -10.00 14.03 0.95
C GLY A 66 -11.25 13.46 0.29
N LEU A 67 -11.09 12.75 -0.84
CA LEU A 67 -12.20 12.11 -1.54
C LEU A 67 -12.91 11.05 -0.68
N ILE A 68 -12.16 10.26 0.08
CA ILE A 68 -12.72 9.25 1.00
C ILE A 68 -13.52 9.92 2.13
N LYS A 69 -13.05 11.06 2.64
CA LYS A 69 -13.76 11.81 3.68
C LYS A 69 -15.07 12.41 3.17
N GLU A 70 -15.08 12.93 1.94
CA GLU A 70 -16.28 13.48 1.30
C GLU A 70 -17.31 12.38 0.97
N LYS A 71 -16.82 11.22 0.53
CA LYS A 71 -17.65 10.04 0.24
C LYS A 71 -17.13 8.84 1.02
N PRO A 72 -17.55 8.69 2.30
CA PRO A 72 -17.15 7.56 3.12
C PRO A 72 -17.55 6.25 2.45
N SER A 73 -16.55 5.50 1.98
CA SER A 73 -16.74 4.13 1.53
C SER A 73 -16.87 3.24 2.76
N SER A 74 -17.65 2.15 2.65
CA SER A 74 -17.65 1.11 3.67
C SER A 74 -16.30 0.37 3.74
N ASP A 75 -15.47 0.50 2.71
CA ASP A 75 -14.16 -0.15 2.64
C ASP A 75 -13.06 0.69 3.31
N VAL A 76 -12.80 0.37 4.58
CA VAL A 76 -11.73 0.96 5.40
C VAL A 76 -10.33 0.65 4.83
N THR A 77 -10.21 -0.37 3.98
CA THR A 77 -8.93 -0.79 3.38
C THR A 77 -8.34 0.28 2.46
N VAL A 78 -9.20 1.00 1.73
CA VAL A 78 -8.77 2.08 0.82
C VAL A 78 -8.20 3.25 1.62
N GLU A 79 -8.85 3.61 2.74
CA GLU A 79 -8.35 4.64 3.66
C GLU A 79 -7.01 4.24 4.26
N ALA A 80 -6.87 3.00 4.71
CA ALA A 80 -5.60 2.49 5.25
C ALA A 80 -4.48 2.53 4.20
N LYS A 81 -4.76 2.14 2.95
CA LYS A 81 -3.80 2.24 1.82
C LYS A 81 -3.42 3.70 1.55
N ALA A 82 -4.37 4.62 1.61
CA ALA A 82 -4.13 6.04 1.42
C ALA A 82 -3.23 6.63 2.52
N GLN A 83 -3.50 6.31 3.78
CA GLN A 83 -2.63 6.69 4.91
C GLN A 83 -1.23 6.11 4.77
N LEU A 84 -1.11 4.84 4.34
CA LEU A 84 0.19 4.22 4.09
C LEU A 84 0.97 4.97 2.99
N ARG A 85 0.34 5.25 1.85
CA ARG A 85 0.98 5.97 0.73
C ARG A 85 1.42 7.37 1.15
N LYS A 86 0.57 8.09 1.90
CA LYS A 86 0.91 9.39 2.49
C LYS A 86 2.12 9.29 3.41
N GLY A 87 2.15 8.30 4.30
CA GLY A 87 3.27 8.09 5.23
C GLY A 87 4.58 7.78 4.52
N VAL A 88 4.55 6.94 3.48
CA VAL A 88 5.73 6.62 2.67
C VAL A 88 6.24 7.85 1.91
N ALA A 89 5.34 8.61 1.26
CA ALA A 89 5.72 9.82 0.54
C ALA A 89 6.31 10.88 1.50
N ALA A 90 5.68 11.10 2.66
CA ALA A 90 6.18 12.02 3.68
C ALA A 90 7.57 11.62 4.22
N TYR A 91 7.83 10.31 4.35
CA TYR A 91 9.14 9.80 4.75
C TYR A 91 10.22 10.15 3.72
N HIS A 92 9.94 10.01 2.42
CA HIS A 92 10.89 10.42 1.36
C HIS A 92 11.07 11.94 1.30
N LEU A 93 10.06 12.71 1.66
CA LEU A 93 10.14 14.18 1.82
C LEU A 93 10.87 14.61 3.11
N GLN A 94 11.38 13.67 3.91
CA GLN A 94 12.04 13.91 5.20
C GLN A 94 11.13 14.53 6.26
N ASP A 95 9.81 14.55 6.05
CA ASP A 95 8.82 14.91 7.07
C ASP A 95 8.44 13.67 7.88
N TYR A 96 9.34 13.32 8.79
CA TYR A 96 9.19 12.12 9.61
C TYR A 96 8.05 12.23 10.63
N GLN A 97 7.67 13.44 11.04
CA GLN A 97 6.57 13.64 11.98
C GLN A 97 5.22 13.36 11.32
N THR A 98 4.97 13.93 10.14
CA THR A 98 3.76 13.64 9.36
C THR A 98 3.71 12.17 8.96
N ALA A 99 4.86 11.59 8.59
CA ALA A 99 4.95 10.17 8.27
C ALA A 99 4.57 9.28 9.47
N LYS A 100 5.05 9.60 10.68
CA LYS A 100 4.68 8.86 11.90
C LYS A 100 3.17 8.85 12.12
N VAL A 101 2.53 10.02 12.07
CA VAL A 101 1.08 10.15 12.28
C VAL A 101 0.30 9.35 11.24
N ALA A 102 0.68 9.42 9.96
CA ALA A 102 0.02 8.69 8.90
C ALA A 102 0.20 7.16 9.03
N LEU A 103 1.38 6.68 9.41
CA LEU A 103 1.65 5.26 9.63
C LEU A 103 0.92 4.72 10.86
N GLU A 104 0.84 5.51 11.95
CA GLU A 104 0.03 5.16 13.13
C GLU A 104 -1.46 5.08 12.78
N ALA A 105 -1.98 6.04 12.02
CA ALA A 105 -3.35 5.99 11.51
C ALA A 105 -3.58 4.72 10.68
N CYS A 106 -2.68 4.40 9.75
CA CYS A 106 -2.73 3.16 8.96
C CYS A 106 -2.76 1.91 9.86
N LYS A 107 -1.96 1.88 10.93
CA LYS A 107 -1.93 0.77 11.91
C LYS A 107 -3.26 0.58 12.63
N THR A 108 -3.94 1.67 12.96
CA THR A 108 -5.26 1.61 13.61
C THR A 108 -6.34 1.08 12.67
N LEU A 109 -6.24 1.38 11.38
CA LEU A 109 -7.23 0.99 10.38
C LEU A 109 -6.99 -0.43 9.84
N SER A 110 -5.74 -0.80 9.56
CA SER A 110 -5.38 -2.10 8.97
C SER A 110 -3.97 -2.55 9.39
N PRO A 111 -3.84 -3.27 10.52
CA PRO A 111 -2.55 -3.78 11.00
C PRO A 111 -1.99 -4.92 10.12
N GLU A 112 -2.79 -5.48 9.23
CA GLU A 112 -2.41 -6.57 8.32
C GLU A 112 -1.47 -6.12 7.18
N GLN A 113 -1.30 -4.81 6.97
CA GLN A 113 -0.46 -4.29 5.90
C GLN A 113 1.01 -4.76 6.05
N ARG A 114 1.44 -5.67 5.16
CA ARG A 114 2.77 -6.32 5.19
C ARG A 114 3.94 -5.34 5.28
N THR A 115 3.85 -4.21 4.59
CA THR A 115 4.95 -3.23 4.52
C THR A 115 4.92 -2.21 5.67
N LEU A 116 3.83 -2.12 6.44
CA LEU A 116 3.64 -1.08 7.45
C LEU A 116 4.69 -1.15 8.57
N ALA A 117 4.99 -2.35 9.07
CA ALA A 117 5.95 -2.53 10.17
C ALA A 117 7.37 -2.09 9.78
N SER A 118 7.79 -2.34 8.54
CA SER A 118 9.12 -1.93 8.07
C SER A 118 9.22 -0.42 7.92
N TRP A 119 8.15 0.24 7.44
CA TRP A 119 8.10 1.70 7.34
C TRP A 119 8.08 2.39 8.70
N ILE A 120 7.32 1.88 9.67
CA ILE A 120 7.32 2.40 11.05
C ILE A 120 8.73 2.32 11.64
N ARG A 121 9.39 1.16 11.54
CA ARG A 121 10.75 1.00 12.05
C ARG A 121 11.75 1.96 11.38
N LYS A 122 11.68 2.12 10.05
CA LYS A 122 12.54 3.07 9.32
C LYS A 122 12.30 4.51 9.80
N ASN A 123 11.04 4.92 9.94
CA ASN A 123 10.68 6.24 10.42
C ASN A 123 11.18 6.51 11.85
N GLU A 124 11.01 5.55 12.77
CA GLU A 124 11.50 5.66 14.15
C GLU A 124 13.04 5.78 14.22
N GLN A 125 13.77 5.06 13.36
CA GLN A 125 15.22 5.18 13.27
C GLN A 125 15.65 6.57 12.82
N GLU A 126 15.00 7.16 11.82
CA GLU A 126 15.31 8.51 11.37
C GLU A 126 14.94 9.57 12.43
N LEU A 127 13.80 9.42 13.10
CA LEU A 127 13.43 10.29 14.23
C LEU A 127 14.42 10.22 15.39
N ALA A 128 15.02 9.06 15.65
CA ALA A 128 16.02 8.91 16.70
C ALA A 128 17.37 9.56 16.34
N LYS A 129 17.72 9.66 15.05
CA LYS A 129 18.93 10.34 14.57
C LYS A 129 18.81 11.87 14.65
N LEU A 130 17.59 12.40 14.54
CA LEU A 130 17.36 13.84 14.63
C LEU A 130 17.60 14.34 16.07
N PRO A 131 18.33 15.46 16.25
CA PRO A 131 18.51 16.04 17.56
C PRO A 131 17.13 16.43 18.13
N LYS A 132 16.82 15.94 19.34
CA LYS A 132 15.55 16.18 20.08
C LYS A 132 15.15 17.65 20.24
N ALA A 133 16.02 18.60 19.89
CA ALA A 133 15.80 20.04 20.01
C ALA A 133 14.95 20.67 18.87
N ALA A 134 14.64 19.95 17.79
CA ALA A 134 13.86 20.49 16.66
C ALA A 134 12.35 20.18 16.70
N VAL A 135 11.86 19.42 17.70
CA VAL A 135 10.49 18.85 17.69
C VAL A 135 9.42 19.78 18.32
N THR A 136 9.77 21.01 18.72
CA THR A 136 8.80 22.02 19.16
C THR A 136 8.64 23.20 18.20
N ALA A 137 8.84 22.97 16.90
CA ALA A 137 8.41 23.93 15.90
C ALA A 137 7.00 23.55 15.40
N THR A 138 6.02 24.19 16.04
CA THR A 138 4.63 24.37 15.59
C THR A 138 4.56 24.55 14.06
N PRO A 139 3.54 24.02 13.35
CA PRO A 139 3.43 24.22 11.92
C PRO A 139 3.28 25.72 11.65
N ALA A 140 4.30 26.30 11.03
CA ALA A 140 4.26 27.68 10.59
C ALA A 140 3.16 27.82 9.52
N THR A 141 2.06 28.44 9.93
CA THR A 141 1.17 29.18 9.05
C THR A 141 2.02 30.12 8.21
N VAL A 142 2.28 29.75 6.96
CA VAL A 142 2.69 30.71 5.93
C VAL A 142 1.46 31.55 5.60
N ALA A 143 1.30 32.61 6.39
CA ALA A 143 0.48 33.75 6.08
C ALA A 143 1.00 34.38 4.78
N ALA A 144 0.10 34.50 3.80
CA ALA A 144 0.32 35.20 2.56
C ALA A 144 0.70 36.66 2.83
N ALA A 145 1.87 37.06 2.34
CA ALA A 145 2.30 38.45 2.28
C ALA A 145 1.91 39.02 0.90
N ALA A 146 0.95 39.95 0.92
CA ALA A 146 0.73 40.90 -0.17
C ALA A 146 1.78 42.02 -0.11
N PRO A 147 2.07 42.70 -1.23
CA PRO A 147 2.44 44.11 -1.19
C PRO A 147 1.38 44.99 -1.87
N ALA A 148 1.13 46.12 -1.23
CA ALA A 148 0.19 47.17 -1.61
C ALA A 148 0.84 48.23 -2.52
N ALA A 149 0.03 48.84 -3.39
CA ALA A 149 0.09 50.22 -3.92
C ALA A 149 -0.98 50.34 -5.04
N ASP A 150 -1.70 51.43 -5.33
CA ASP A 150 -2.05 52.71 -4.71
C ASP A 150 -3.08 53.38 -5.67
N VAL A 151 -3.96 54.28 -5.16
CA VAL A 151 -4.79 55.34 -5.81
C VAL A 151 -5.74 55.00 -7.01
N THR A 152 -6.99 55.50 -7.17
CA THR A 152 -7.80 56.65 -6.68
C THR A 152 -9.32 56.47 -7.02
N PRO A 153 -10.25 57.33 -6.54
CA PRO A 153 -11.68 57.02 -6.33
C PRO A 153 -12.66 57.71 -7.32
N VAL A 154 -13.89 57.19 -7.45
CA VAL A 154 -15.08 58.00 -7.78
C VAL A 154 -16.38 57.38 -7.28
N VAL A 155 -17.31 58.28 -6.96
CA VAL A 155 -18.55 58.22 -6.17
C VAL A 155 -19.63 57.24 -6.64
N SER A 156 -20.43 56.67 -5.72
CA SER A 156 -21.78 57.17 -5.38
C SER A 156 -22.52 56.22 -4.44
N ALA A 157 -23.31 56.80 -3.55
CA ALA A 157 -23.96 56.20 -2.40
C ALA A 157 -25.23 55.38 -2.72
N VAL A 158 -25.59 54.45 -1.83
CA VAL A 158 -26.91 54.36 -1.16
C VAL A 158 -26.87 53.31 -0.04
N ALA A 159 -27.60 53.60 1.02
CA ALA A 159 -27.45 53.11 2.39
C ALA A 159 -28.22 51.84 2.76
N SER A 160 -27.80 51.26 3.91
CA SER A 160 -28.55 50.44 4.91
C SER A 160 -28.30 48.91 4.87
N PRO A 161 -28.54 48.17 5.98
CA PRO A 161 -27.74 48.20 7.20
C PRO A 161 -27.20 46.82 7.60
N THR A 162 -26.19 46.88 8.46
CA THR A 162 -25.51 45.81 9.22
C THR A 162 -26.40 44.66 9.69
N SER A 163 -26.03 43.41 9.35
CA SER A 163 -25.92 42.31 10.33
C SER A 163 -25.17 41.12 9.74
N THR A 164 -23.92 40.98 10.15
CA THR A 164 -23.15 39.74 10.16
C THR A 164 -23.75 38.79 11.20
N PRO A 165 -23.88 37.49 10.91
CA PRO A 165 -23.69 36.49 11.94
C PRO A 165 -22.41 35.69 11.64
N ALA A 166 -21.52 35.71 12.64
CA ALA A 166 -20.37 34.86 12.82
C ALA A 166 -20.73 33.35 12.76
N PRO A 167 -19.76 32.45 12.53
CA PRO A 167 -20.01 31.01 12.42
C PRO A 167 -20.59 30.45 13.71
N ALA A 168 -21.67 29.68 13.57
CA ALA A 168 -22.41 29.10 14.67
C ALA A 168 -21.56 28.12 15.52
N PRO A 169 -21.71 28.13 16.85
CA PRO A 169 -21.10 27.13 17.73
C PRO A 169 -21.81 25.77 17.59
N LEU A 170 -21.04 24.70 17.77
CA LEU A 170 -21.49 23.32 17.83
C LEU A 170 -22.61 23.15 18.87
N THR A 171 -23.86 22.93 18.43
CA THR A 171 -25.00 22.67 19.31
C THR A 171 -25.48 21.21 19.18
N PRO A 172 -25.70 20.51 20.31
CA PRO A 172 -26.21 19.15 20.35
C PRO A 172 -27.75 19.15 20.22
N ALA A 173 -28.27 18.36 19.29
CA ALA A 173 -29.68 18.20 18.93
C ALA A 173 -30.29 19.35 18.09
N ALA A 174 -30.57 19.06 16.81
CA ALA A 174 -31.23 19.96 15.87
C ALA A 174 -32.60 19.39 15.47
N HIS A 175 -33.64 20.23 15.42
CA HIS A 175 -34.96 19.86 14.90
C HIS A 175 -35.40 20.84 13.80
N ARG A 176 -36.01 20.33 12.73
CA ARG A 176 -36.53 21.10 11.61
C ARG A 176 -37.97 20.71 11.36
N VAL A 177 -38.88 21.68 11.44
CA VAL A 177 -40.32 21.48 11.25
C VAL A 177 -40.71 22.02 9.87
N LEU A 178 -41.23 21.14 9.01
CA LEU A 178 -41.84 21.44 7.72
C LEU A 178 -43.35 21.25 7.82
N SER A 179 -44.11 21.80 6.89
CA SER A 179 -45.59 21.74 6.90
C SER A 179 -46.18 20.33 6.90
N THR A 180 -45.41 19.33 6.46
CA THR A 180 -45.83 17.91 6.40
C THR A 180 -44.86 16.95 7.08
N LYS A 181 -43.74 17.41 7.64
CA LYS A 181 -42.70 16.54 8.21
C LYS A 181 -41.90 17.24 9.30
N ILE A 182 -41.60 16.52 10.37
CA ILE A 182 -40.68 16.98 11.42
C ILE A 182 -39.44 16.10 11.37
N GLU A 183 -38.26 16.71 11.27
CA GLU A 183 -36.97 16.03 11.28
C GLU A 183 -36.23 16.38 12.57
N ILE A 184 -35.79 15.36 13.31
CA ILE A 184 -35.07 15.52 14.58
C ILE A 184 -33.76 14.72 14.49
N GLN A 185 -32.63 15.39 14.71
CA GLN A 185 -31.30 14.75 14.76
C GLN A 185 -30.81 14.72 16.20
N LEU A 186 -30.62 13.51 16.74
CA LEU A 186 -30.14 13.27 18.10
C LEU A 186 -28.82 12.49 18.07
N LYS A 187 -27.89 12.81 18.97
CA LYS A 187 -26.65 12.04 19.18
C LYS A 187 -26.96 10.86 20.10
N LYS A 188 -26.60 9.64 19.70
CA LYS A 188 -26.68 8.47 20.59
C LYS A 188 -25.64 8.59 21.71
N GLU A 189 -26.08 8.40 22.95
CA GLU A 189 -25.22 8.43 24.15
C GLU A 189 -24.33 7.18 24.23
N VAL A 190 -24.84 6.02 23.81
CA VAL A 190 -24.11 4.75 23.78
C VAL A 190 -24.00 4.27 22.33
N PHE A 191 -22.77 4.16 21.83
CA PHE A 191 -22.50 3.56 20.52
C PHE A 191 -22.68 2.03 20.60
N ALA A 192 -23.19 1.42 19.53
CA ALA A 192 -23.49 -0.01 19.34
C ALA A 192 -24.89 -0.54 19.75
N ILE A 193 -25.85 0.31 20.11
CA ILE A 193 -27.25 -0.11 20.34
C ILE A 193 -28.08 0.06 19.05
N LYS A 194 -28.66 -1.05 18.57
CA LYS A 194 -29.64 -1.07 17.47
C LYS A 194 -30.93 -0.39 17.89
N TRP A 195 -31.61 0.27 16.95
CA TRP A 195 -32.84 1.03 17.21
C TRP A 195 -33.94 0.19 17.88
N GLY A 196 -34.07 -1.11 17.55
CA GLY A 196 -35.05 -2.00 18.18
C GLY A 196 -34.88 -2.21 19.69
N ALA A 197 -33.68 -1.96 20.26
CA ALA A 197 -33.48 -2.03 21.71
C ALA A 197 -33.89 -0.73 22.45
N LEU A 198 -34.24 0.33 21.72
CA LEU A 198 -34.76 1.59 22.29
C LEU A 198 -36.29 1.59 22.39
N GLU A 199 -36.96 0.77 21.58
CA GLU A 199 -38.39 0.51 21.67
C GLU A 199 -38.54 -0.69 22.62
N GLY A 200 -39.05 -0.45 23.82
CA GLY A 200 -39.04 -1.42 24.92
C GLY A 200 -39.99 -2.59 24.72
N ASP A 201 -39.72 -3.45 23.73
CA ASP A 201 -40.41 -4.75 23.58
C ASP A 201 -39.62 -5.80 22.77
N ASP A 202 -38.29 -5.79 22.85
CA ASP A 202 -37.46 -6.90 22.34
C ASP A 202 -36.66 -7.55 23.46
N VAL A 203 -37.20 -8.64 24.02
CA VAL A 203 -36.55 -9.51 25.03
C VAL A 203 -35.40 -10.36 24.48
N ASN A 204 -34.73 -9.90 23.42
CA ASN A 204 -33.50 -10.54 22.91
C ASN A 204 -32.39 -9.52 22.62
N ALA A 205 -32.22 -8.55 23.52
CA ALA A 205 -31.04 -7.71 23.58
C ALA A 205 -29.88 -8.46 24.25
N GLY A 206 -29.28 -9.40 23.52
CA GLY A 206 -27.99 -9.98 23.88
C GLY A 206 -26.87 -8.94 23.80
N SER A 207 -26.35 -8.55 24.96
CA SER A 207 -25.07 -7.86 25.12
C SER A 207 -23.95 -8.67 24.45
N MET A 208 -23.25 -8.08 23.49
CA MET A 208 -21.95 -8.61 23.05
C MET A 208 -20.86 -8.06 23.97
N ALA A 209 -20.77 -8.65 25.17
CA ALA A 209 -19.50 -8.77 25.85
C ALA A 209 -18.67 -9.84 25.12
N ALA A 210 -17.48 -9.45 24.66
CA ALA A 210 -16.34 -10.27 24.27
C ALA A 210 -16.62 -11.75 23.90
N VAL A 211 -16.78 -12.01 22.60
CA VAL A 211 -16.46 -13.32 22.03
C VAL A 211 -15.41 -13.15 20.95
N SER A 212 -14.19 -13.55 21.28
CA SER A 212 -13.21 -13.99 20.31
C SER A 212 -13.79 -15.16 19.50
N ALA A 213 -13.84 -15.02 18.19
CA ALA A 213 -14.04 -16.11 17.22
C ALA A 213 -13.49 -15.59 15.88
N SER A 214 -12.50 -16.15 15.18
CA SER A 214 -12.01 -17.54 15.10
C SER A 214 -13.11 -18.59 15.22
N ALA A 215 -13.98 -18.60 14.22
CA ALA A 215 -14.71 -19.78 13.78
C ALA A 215 -15.25 -19.49 12.38
N THR A 216 -14.48 -19.85 11.35
CA THR A 216 -15.00 -19.93 9.99
C THR A 216 -16.04 -21.06 9.94
N SER A 217 -17.17 -20.79 9.30
CA SER A 217 -18.23 -21.76 9.02
C SER A 217 -17.65 -23.03 8.38
N ALA A 218 -17.70 -24.15 9.12
CA ALA A 218 -17.20 -25.44 8.67
C ALA A 218 -18.32 -26.24 7.99
N TYR A 219 -18.28 -26.29 6.66
CA TYR A 219 -19.01 -27.28 5.87
C TYR A 219 -18.31 -28.64 5.96
N PRO A 220 -19.02 -29.78 6.05
CA PRO A 220 -18.38 -31.06 6.30
C PRO A 220 -17.71 -31.57 5.02
N THR A 221 -16.39 -31.38 4.91
CA THR A 221 -15.59 -31.94 3.82
C THR A 221 -14.82 -33.17 4.31
N SER A 222 -14.85 -34.26 3.54
CA SER A 222 -14.43 -35.61 3.95
C SER A 222 -12.91 -35.87 3.94
N SER A 223 -12.08 -34.84 3.91
CA SER A 223 -10.62 -34.99 3.84
C SER A 223 -9.95 -34.95 5.21
N LYS A 224 -9.28 -36.02 5.60
CA LYS A 224 -8.57 -36.17 6.90
C LYS A 224 -7.21 -35.45 6.98
N LYS A 225 -6.88 -34.57 6.03
CA LYS A 225 -5.68 -33.72 6.10
C LYS A 225 -6.04 -32.27 5.76
N ALA A 226 -6.00 -31.41 6.76
CA ALA A 226 -6.04 -29.97 6.57
C ALA A 226 -4.68 -29.52 5.99
N LYS A 227 -4.65 -29.12 4.72
CA LYS A 227 -3.49 -28.46 4.13
C LYS A 227 -3.51 -27.00 4.62
N ASN A 228 -2.46 -26.58 5.32
CA ASN A 228 -2.37 -25.24 5.89
C ASN A 228 -1.91 -24.25 4.80
N TRP A 229 -2.86 -23.55 4.18
CA TRP A 229 -2.62 -22.63 3.06
C TRP A 229 -1.94 -21.32 3.51
N ASP A 230 -2.09 -20.92 4.78
CA ASP A 230 -1.41 -19.74 5.34
C ASP A 230 0.11 -19.92 5.44
N ALA A 231 0.57 -21.17 5.64
CA ALA A 231 2.00 -21.49 5.62
C ALA A 231 2.59 -21.39 4.21
N LEU A 232 1.84 -21.82 3.19
CA LEU A 232 2.25 -21.73 1.79
C LEU A 232 2.27 -20.27 1.29
N ALA A 233 1.32 -19.45 1.71
CA ALA A 233 1.31 -18.02 1.41
C ALA A 233 2.49 -17.27 2.06
N LYS A 234 2.92 -17.71 3.25
CA LYS A 234 4.06 -17.15 3.97
C LYS A 234 5.41 -17.57 3.38
N GLU A 235 5.46 -18.74 2.74
CA GLU A 235 6.62 -19.24 2.00
C GLU A 235 6.73 -18.57 0.63
N ALA A 236 5.64 -18.46 -0.13
CA ALA A 236 5.59 -17.73 -1.41
C ALA A 236 5.86 -16.22 -1.26
N ALA A 237 5.55 -15.63 -0.10
CA ALA A 237 5.86 -14.23 0.19
C ALA A 237 7.38 -13.97 0.33
N ASN A 238 8.18 -14.99 0.65
CA ASN A 238 9.64 -14.85 0.66
C ASN A 238 10.25 -14.96 -0.75
N GLU A 239 9.53 -15.47 -1.74
CA GLU A 239 10.06 -15.73 -3.10
C GLU A 239 9.93 -14.55 -4.07
N GLU A 240 9.72 -13.32 -3.57
CA GLU A 240 9.61 -12.11 -4.41
C GLU A 240 10.92 -11.30 -4.45
N ASP A 241 12.06 -11.96 -4.25
CA ASP A 241 13.34 -11.49 -4.72
C ASP A 241 13.70 -12.31 -5.97
N LYS A 242 13.87 -11.67 -7.13
CA LYS A 242 14.44 -12.27 -8.36
C LYS A 242 15.86 -12.89 -8.15
N ALA A 243 16.32 -13.01 -6.90
CA ALA A 243 17.55 -13.63 -6.44
C ALA A 243 17.34 -15.00 -5.73
N ASP A 244 16.10 -15.42 -5.45
CA ASP A 244 15.86 -16.70 -4.73
C ASP A 244 16.01 -17.94 -5.59
N GLY A 245 15.86 -17.85 -6.92
CA GLY A 245 16.09 -18.98 -7.83
C GLY A 245 17.54 -19.49 -7.78
N ASP A 246 18.50 -18.62 -8.09
CA ASP A 246 19.93 -19.00 -8.11
C ASP A 246 20.48 -19.28 -6.70
N LYS A 247 19.95 -18.62 -5.68
CA LYS A 247 20.37 -18.84 -4.29
C LYS A 247 19.83 -20.16 -3.75
N ALA A 248 18.58 -20.52 -4.04
CA ALA A 248 18.03 -21.82 -3.70
C ALA A 248 18.73 -22.94 -4.50
N LEU A 249 19.04 -22.71 -5.77
CA LEU A 249 19.79 -23.64 -6.62
C LEU A 249 21.21 -23.89 -6.06
N ASN A 250 21.93 -22.84 -5.70
CA ASN A 250 23.25 -22.95 -5.09
C ASN A 250 23.21 -23.61 -3.70
N GLN A 251 22.14 -23.38 -2.92
CA GLN A 251 21.95 -24.08 -1.65
C GLN A 251 21.71 -25.58 -1.86
N LEU A 252 20.91 -25.96 -2.86
CA LEU A 252 20.70 -27.35 -3.25
C LEU A 252 22.02 -28.01 -3.66
N PHE A 253 22.84 -27.38 -4.51
CA PHE A 253 24.15 -27.92 -4.88
C PHE A 253 25.11 -28.02 -3.68
N SER A 254 25.06 -27.07 -2.75
CA SER A 254 25.87 -27.12 -1.53
C SER A 254 25.48 -28.28 -0.61
N GLN A 255 24.19 -28.62 -0.56
CA GLN A 255 23.68 -29.72 0.25
C GLN A 255 24.04 -31.06 -0.39
N ILE A 256 23.85 -31.20 -1.71
CA ILE A 256 24.24 -32.41 -2.44
C ILE A 256 25.75 -32.64 -2.31
N TYR A 257 26.59 -31.60 -2.41
CA TYR A 257 28.04 -31.75 -2.25
C TYR A 257 28.46 -32.17 -0.83
N LYS A 258 27.75 -31.71 0.20
CA LYS A 258 28.04 -32.08 1.61
C LYS A 258 27.66 -33.53 1.91
N ASP A 259 26.55 -34.00 1.36
CA ASP A 259 26.02 -35.35 1.60
C ASP A 259 26.56 -36.38 0.60
N ALA A 260 27.27 -35.94 -0.44
CA ALA A 260 27.86 -36.75 -1.50
C ALA A 260 29.13 -37.52 -1.08
N ASP A 261 29.22 -38.76 -1.56
CA ASP A 261 30.42 -39.59 -1.53
C ASP A 261 31.57 -38.97 -2.37
N ASP A 262 32.79 -39.44 -2.13
CA ASP A 262 33.99 -38.82 -2.71
C ASP A 262 34.03 -38.92 -4.25
N ASP A 263 33.34 -39.92 -4.82
CA ASP A 263 33.26 -40.19 -6.25
C ASP A 263 32.27 -39.25 -6.95
N THR A 264 31.08 -39.07 -6.35
CA THR A 264 30.07 -38.11 -6.83
C THR A 264 30.57 -36.66 -6.71
N ARG A 265 31.34 -36.32 -5.67
CA ARG A 265 32.01 -34.99 -5.57
C ARG A 265 33.02 -34.76 -6.68
N ARG A 266 33.78 -35.79 -7.07
CA ARG A 266 34.74 -35.70 -8.20
C ARG A 266 34.00 -35.56 -9.53
N ALA A 267 32.90 -36.29 -9.74
CA ALA A 267 32.06 -36.19 -10.93
C ALA A 267 31.46 -34.79 -11.08
N MET A 268 30.93 -34.23 -9.99
CA MET A 268 30.39 -32.88 -9.96
C MET A 268 31.45 -31.83 -10.30
N MET A 269 32.63 -31.91 -9.68
CA MET A 269 33.69 -30.91 -9.90
C MET A 269 34.25 -30.96 -11.33
N LYS A 270 34.45 -32.18 -11.86
CA LYS A 270 34.96 -32.41 -13.22
C LYS A 270 33.95 -31.95 -14.27
N SER A 271 32.68 -32.34 -14.14
CA SER A 271 31.61 -31.92 -15.05
C SER A 271 31.38 -30.41 -15.01
N PHE A 272 31.42 -29.78 -13.83
CA PHE A 272 31.29 -28.33 -13.70
C PHE A 272 32.42 -27.58 -14.42
N THR A 273 33.66 -28.07 -14.27
CA THR A 273 34.85 -27.42 -14.87
C THR A 273 34.90 -27.62 -16.38
N GLU A 274 34.60 -28.83 -16.87
CA GLU A 274 34.62 -29.14 -18.31
C GLU A 274 33.45 -28.49 -19.07
N SER A 275 32.29 -28.35 -18.42
CA SER A 275 31.09 -27.74 -19.01
C SER A 275 30.98 -26.23 -18.82
N ASN A 276 32.00 -25.56 -18.27
CA ASN A 276 31.97 -24.13 -17.91
C ASN A 276 30.76 -23.75 -17.05
N GLY A 277 30.35 -24.64 -16.13
CA GLY A 277 29.24 -24.43 -15.21
C GLY A 277 27.84 -24.57 -15.82
N THR A 278 27.71 -25.14 -17.01
CA THR A 278 26.41 -25.34 -17.67
C THR A 278 25.80 -26.72 -17.44
N CYS A 279 26.61 -27.71 -17.05
CA CYS A 279 26.16 -29.08 -16.81
C CYS A 279 26.78 -29.63 -15.52
N LEU A 280 25.94 -30.24 -14.67
CA LEU A 280 26.36 -30.94 -13.46
C LEU A 280 25.94 -32.41 -13.56
N SER A 281 26.91 -33.32 -13.56
CA SER A 281 26.66 -34.77 -13.51
C SER A 281 27.17 -35.35 -12.21
N THR A 282 26.38 -36.25 -11.62
CA THR A 282 26.70 -36.94 -10.37
C THR A 282 27.27 -38.34 -10.60
N ASN A 283 27.37 -38.82 -11.85
CA ASN A 283 27.83 -40.18 -12.15
C ASN A 283 29.30 -40.19 -12.62
N TRP A 284 30.22 -40.71 -11.79
CA TRP A 284 31.65 -40.76 -12.12
C TRP A 284 31.98 -41.76 -13.24
N ASP A 285 31.23 -42.85 -13.37
CA ASP A 285 31.51 -43.87 -14.39
C ASP A 285 31.38 -43.36 -15.83
N GLU A 286 30.60 -42.29 -16.02
CA GLU A 286 30.36 -41.61 -17.29
C GLU A 286 31.34 -40.44 -17.48
N VAL A 287 31.42 -39.55 -16.48
CA VAL A 287 32.27 -38.34 -16.52
C VAL A 287 33.76 -38.69 -16.42
N GLY A 288 34.11 -39.83 -15.82
CA GLY A 288 35.47 -40.33 -15.74
C GLY A 288 36.04 -40.74 -17.09
N LYS A 289 35.19 -41.27 -18.00
CA LYS A 289 35.60 -41.85 -19.29
C LYS A 289 35.52 -40.88 -20.47
N GLY A 290 34.73 -39.81 -20.38
CA GLY A 290 34.54 -38.85 -21.48
C GLY A 290 34.42 -37.40 -21.00
N THR A 291 34.62 -36.45 -21.92
CA THR A 291 34.52 -35.01 -21.66
C THR A 291 33.05 -34.56 -21.63
N VAL A 292 32.66 -33.71 -20.69
CA VAL A 292 31.29 -33.17 -20.60
C VAL A 292 31.17 -31.89 -21.43
N GLU A 293 30.36 -31.94 -22.50
CA GLU A 293 30.16 -30.79 -23.39
C GLU A 293 29.35 -29.66 -22.74
N THR A 294 29.72 -28.42 -23.04
CA THR A 294 29.01 -27.21 -22.62
C THR A 294 27.66 -27.12 -23.35
N ARG A 295 26.54 -27.17 -22.60
CA ARG A 295 25.19 -26.97 -23.15
C ARG A 295 24.61 -25.66 -22.62
N PRO A 296 24.73 -24.55 -23.37
CA PRO A 296 24.20 -23.28 -22.93
C PRO A 296 22.65 -23.32 -22.82
N PRO A 297 22.06 -22.48 -21.95
CA PRO A 297 20.61 -22.33 -21.86
C PRO A 297 19.98 -21.97 -23.20
N GLU A 298 18.72 -22.39 -23.40
CA GLU A 298 18.00 -22.22 -24.65
C GLU A 298 18.00 -20.74 -25.12
N GLY A 299 18.56 -20.49 -26.30
CA GLY A 299 18.73 -19.14 -26.88
C GLY A 299 20.13 -18.51 -26.78
N MET A 300 21.10 -19.14 -26.09
CA MET A 300 22.48 -18.64 -25.99
C MET A 300 23.48 -19.50 -26.79
N ILE A 301 24.38 -18.86 -27.55
CA ILE A 301 25.45 -19.53 -28.31
C ILE A 301 26.77 -19.39 -27.54
N ALA A 302 27.36 -20.51 -27.13
CA ALA A 302 28.67 -20.53 -26.49
C ALA A 302 29.76 -20.08 -27.48
N LYS A 303 30.32 -18.88 -27.28
CA LYS A 303 31.47 -18.40 -28.04
C LYS A 303 32.76 -18.89 -27.38
N LYS A 304 33.61 -19.59 -28.13
CA LYS A 304 34.96 -19.92 -27.66
C LYS A 304 35.75 -18.62 -27.53
N TYR A 305 36.31 -18.36 -26.36
CA TYR A 305 37.23 -17.25 -26.15
C TYR A 305 38.52 -17.57 -26.92
N SER A 306 38.79 -16.85 -28.02
CA SER A 306 40.11 -16.89 -28.65
C SER A 306 41.05 -16.06 -27.79
N ALA A 307 42.06 -16.71 -27.20
CA ALA A 307 43.20 -16.03 -26.59
C ALA A 307 43.96 -15.19 -27.64
#